data_AF-A0A439KEF3-F1
#
_entry.id   AF-A0A439KEF3-F1
#
_cell.length_a   1.000
_cell.length_b   1.000
_cell.length_c   1.000
_cell.angle_alpha   90.00
_cell.angle_beta   90.00
_cell.angle_gamma   90.00
#
_symmetry.space_group_name_H-M   'P 1'
#
loop_
_entity.id
_entity.type
_entity.pdbx_description
1 polymer ?
#
loop_
_entity_poly.entity_id
_entity_poly.type
_entity_poly.pdbx_seq_one_letter_code
_entity_poly.pdbx_strand_id
1 'polypeptide(L)'
;MAAKDVKFHTEAREKMLRGVDILANAVKVTLGPKGRNVILDKSFGSPRITKDGVTVAKEIELEDKFENMGAQMVREVASKTSDTAGDGTTTATILAQAIVREGAKAVAAGMNPMDLKRGIDKAVDAVVADLKSNARKVTRNDEIAQVGAISANGDAEIGRFLAEAMEKVGNEGVITVEEAKTAETELEVVEGMQFDRGYLSPYFITNQDKMRVELEEPYVLIHEKKLSNLQAMLPVLEAAVQSGKPLLIIAEDVEGEALA
;
A
#
# COMPACT_ATOMS: atom_id res chain seq x y z
N MET A 1 29.36 19.47 -7.90
CA MET A 1 28.79 18.39 -7.07
C MET A 1 28.84 18.84 -5.61
N ALA A 2 27.82 18.56 -4.81
CA ALA A 2 27.86 18.85 -3.38
C ALA A 2 28.91 17.97 -2.68
N ALA A 3 29.64 18.53 -1.71
CA ALA A 3 30.58 17.79 -0.88
C ALA A 3 29.88 16.62 -0.16
N LYS A 4 30.60 15.50 0.02
CA LYS A 4 30.08 14.27 0.65
C LYS A 4 30.77 14.06 2.00
N ASP A 5 29.97 13.78 3.02
CA ASP A 5 30.45 13.29 4.31
C ASP A 5 30.55 11.76 4.26
N VAL A 6 31.66 11.21 4.77
CA VAL A 6 31.96 9.77 4.69
C VAL A 6 32.39 9.28 6.07
N LYS A 7 31.66 8.27 6.57
CA LYS A 7 31.96 7.59 7.84
C LYS A 7 32.26 6.12 7.61
N PHE A 8 33.09 5.54 8.47
CA PHE A 8 33.59 4.18 8.31
C PHE A 8 33.27 3.30 9.53
N HIS A 9 33.28 1.99 9.29
CA HIS A 9 33.25 0.95 10.31
C HIS A 9 32.14 1.11 11.36
N THR A 10 32.52 1.16 12.64
CA THR A 10 31.61 1.15 13.78
C THR A 10 30.80 2.43 13.90
N GLU A 11 31.41 3.59 13.67
CA GLU A 11 30.72 4.88 13.78
C GLU A 11 29.55 4.99 12.79
N ALA A 12 29.75 4.56 11.54
CA ALA A 12 28.69 4.53 10.54
C ALA A 12 27.56 3.55 10.93
N ARG A 13 27.92 2.35 11.41
CA ARG A 13 26.96 1.31 11.79
C ARG A 13 26.14 1.69 13.02
N GLU A 14 26.75 2.33 14.02
CA GLU A 14 26.03 2.79 15.21
C GLU A 14 25.01 3.87 14.86
N LYS A 15 25.37 4.84 14.02
CA LYS A 15 24.42 5.85 13.54
C LYS A 15 23.27 5.22 12.76
N MET A 16 23.56 4.34 11.80
CA MET A 16 22.51 3.63 11.07
C MET A 16 21.60 2.82 11.99
N LEU A 17 22.17 2.11 12.98
CA LEU A 17 21.40 1.31 13.93
C LEU A 17 20.49 2.18 14.81
N ARG A 18 20.95 3.38 15.21
CA ARG A 18 20.08 4.34 15.92
C ARG A 18 18.88 4.75 15.08
N GLY A 19 19.09 5.03 13.79
CA GLY A 19 18.00 5.32 12.86
C GLY A 19 17.00 4.19 12.70
N VAL A 20 17.49 2.96 12.52
CA VAL A 20 16.68 1.72 12.51
C VAL A 20 15.85 1.62 13.79
N ASP A 21 16.48 1.84 14.94
CA ASP A 21 15.83 1.75 16.24
C ASP A 21 14.76 2.82 16.45
N ILE A 22 15.00 4.07 16.04
CA ILE A 22 14.02 5.15 16.15
C ILE A 22 12.75 4.78 15.37
N LEU A 23 12.90 4.39 14.10
CA LEU A 23 11.75 4.02 13.26
C LEU A 23 11.03 2.79 13.80
N ALA A 24 11.77 1.73 14.12
CA ALA A 24 11.16 0.49 14.61
C ALA A 24 10.49 0.67 15.99
N ASN A 25 11.05 1.49 16.86
CA ASN A 25 10.44 1.79 18.16
C ASN A 25 9.14 2.59 18.03
N ALA A 26 9.03 3.48 17.04
CA ALA A 26 7.80 4.20 16.75
C ALA A 26 6.72 3.29 16.14
N VAL A 27 7.12 2.35 15.27
CA VAL A 27 6.19 1.45 14.59
C VAL A 27 5.74 0.30 15.51
N LYS A 28 6.62 -0.29 16.32
CA LYS A 28 6.31 -1.50 17.11
C LYS A 28 5.19 -1.32 18.13
N VAL A 29 4.89 -0.08 18.55
CA VAL A 29 3.81 0.18 19.52
C VAL A 29 2.43 -0.09 18.93
N THR A 30 2.32 -0.17 17.60
CA THR A 30 1.06 -0.47 16.91
C THR A 30 0.79 -1.97 16.75
N LEU A 31 1.73 -2.84 17.10
CA LEU A 31 1.60 -4.27 16.89
C LEU A 31 0.48 -4.90 17.75
N GLY A 32 -0.40 -5.64 17.08
CA GLY A 32 -1.36 -6.55 17.70
C GLY A 32 -2.60 -5.86 18.31
N PRO A 33 -3.50 -6.64 18.94
CA PRO A 33 -4.80 -6.14 19.41
C PRO A 33 -4.70 -5.11 20.53
N LYS A 34 -3.60 -5.13 21.30
CA LYS A 34 -3.28 -4.13 22.32
C LYS A 34 -2.34 -3.03 21.81
N GLY A 35 -2.14 -2.96 20.50
CA GLY A 35 -1.41 -1.90 19.83
C GLY A 35 -2.03 -0.54 20.13
N ARG A 36 -1.16 0.44 20.37
CA ARG A 36 -1.54 1.83 20.67
C ARG A 36 -1.56 2.65 19.39
N ASN A 37 -2.35 3.72 19.42
CA ASN A 37 -2.39 4.69 18.34
C ASN A 37 -1.11 5.53 18.33
N VAL A 38 -0.64 5.85 17.13
CA VAL A 38 0.38 6.86 16.88
C VAL A 38 -0.32 8.10 16.32
N ILE A 39 0.05 9.26 16.85
CA ILE A 39 -0.45 10.56 16.41
C ILE A 39 0.62 11.17 15.51
N LEU A 40 0.23 11.52 14.29
CA LEU A 40 1.09 12.10 13.27
C LEU A 40 0.60 13.52 12.99
N ASP A 41 1.52 14.47 13.06
CA ASP A 41 1.21 15.86 12.73
C ASP A 41 0.91 16.02 11.24
N LYS A 42 0.08 17.00 10.89
CA LYS A 42 -0.17 17.38 9.51
C LYS A 42 0.09 18.88 9.37
N SER A 43 0.71 19.29 8.28
CA SER A 43 0.97 20.71 7.99
C SER A 43 -0.30 21.56 7.95
N PHE A 44 -1.45 20.95 7.65
CA PHE A 44 -2.76 21.57 7.67
C PHE A 44 -3.83 20.61 8.19
N GLY A 45 -4.81 21.15 8.94
CA GLY A 45 -5.94 20.40 9.46
C GLY A 45 -5.67 19.69 10.79
N SER A 46 -6.43 18.63 11.07
CA SER A 46 -6.29 17.84 12.29
C SER A 46 -5.20 16.77 12.17
N PRO A 47 -4.55 16.40 13.29
CA PRO A 47 -3.52 15.36 13.28
C PRO A 47 -4.11 14.01 12.88
N ARG A 48 -3.32 13.17 12.21
CA ARG A 48 -3.72 11.82 11.83
C ARG A 48 -3.47 10.88 13.00
N ILE A 49 -4.49 10.10 13.36
CA ILE A 49 -4.36 9.03 14.34
C ILE A 49 -4.37 7.71 13.57
N THR A 50 -3.35 6.87 13.77
CA THR A 50 -3.23 5.61 13.03
C THR A 50 -2.64 4.48 13.87
N LYS A 51 -3.02 3.25 13.53
CA LYS A 51 -2.34 2.01 13.97
C LYS A 51 -1.58 1.33 12.82
N ASP A 52 -1.65 1.88 11.62
CA ASP A 52 -0.97 1.32 10.46
C ASP A 52 0.54 1.60 10.51
N GLY A 53 1.33 0.53 10.57
CA GLY A 53 2.79 0.59 10.64
C GLY A 53 3.44 1.21 9.40
N VAL A 54 2.88 1.03 8.19
CA VAL A 54 3.48 1.63 6.99
C VAL A 54 3.25 3.13 6.93
N THR A 55 2.05 3.59 7.32
CA THR A 55 1.79 5.02 7.48
C THR A 55 2.75 5.65 8.49
N VAL A 56 2.94 5.04 9.67
CA VAL A 56 3.88 5.55 10.68
C VAL A 56 5.31 5.57 10.13
N ALA A 57 5.76 4.51 9.46
CA ALA A 57 7.11 4.44 8.89
C ALA A 57 7.34 5.48 7.78
N LYS A 58 6.29 5.85 7.02
CA LYS A 58 6.37 6.85 5.94
C LYS A 58 6.63 8.27 6.44
N GLU A 59 6.07 8.63 7.60
CA GLU A 59 6.23 9.96 8.20
C GLU A 59 7.55 10.16 8.95
N ILE A 60 8.36 9.11 9.12
CA ILE A 60 9.62 9.21 9.88
C ILE A 60 10.76 9.61 8.95
N GLU A 61 11.23 10.83 9.13
CA GLU A 61 12.46 11.37 8.54
C GLU A 61 13.33 11.97 9.65
N LEU A 62 14.63 11.63 9.64
CA LEU A 62 15.57 12.03 10.70
C LEU A 62 16.53 13.11 10.19
N GLU A 63 16.86 14.07 11.05
CA GLU A 63 17.78 15.17 10.71
C GLU A 63 19.21 14.68 10.41
N ASP A 64 19.72 13.74 11.20
CA ASP A 64 21.03 13.14 10.94
C ASP A 64 20.96 12.22 9.72
N LYS A 65 21.77 12.51 8.70
CA LYS A 65 21.74 11.78 7.42
C LYS A 65 22.04 10.29 7.56
N PHE A 66 22.94 9.88 8.46
CA PHE A 66 23.29 8.47 8.63
C PHE A 66 22.20 7.71 9.39
N GLU A 67 21.60 8.36 10.40
CA GLU A 67 20.43 7.80 11.08
C GLU A 67 19.26 7.70 10.10
N ASN A 68 19.00 8.75 9.31
CA ASN A 68 17.95 8.74 8.30
C ASN A 68 18.16 7.61 7.28
N MET A 69 19.39 7.39 6.79
CA MET A 69 19.68 6.26 5.90
C MET A 69 19.27 4.91 6.50
N GLY A 70 19.52 4.69 7.79
CA GLY A 70 19.08 3.48 8.49
C GLY A 70 17.55 3.38 8.58
N ALA A 71 16.87 4.49 8.91
CA ALA A 71 15.41 4.54 8.93
C ALA A 71 14.82 4.26 7.54
N GLN A 72 15.33 4.90 6.49
CA GLN A 72 14.86 4.75 5.11
C GLN A 72 14.97 3.30 4.61
N MET A 73 16.04 2.58 4.98
CA MET A 73 16.18 1.16 4.64
C MET A 73 15.07 0.30 5.26
N VAL A 74 14.69 0.56 6.51
CA VAL A 74 13.62 -0.20 7.18
C VAL A 74 12.24 0.21 6.67
N ARG A 75 12.06 1.50 6.33
CA ARG A 75 10.86 1.98 5.65
C ARG A 75 10.63 1.24 4.33
N GLU A 76 11.70 1.00 3.57
CA GLU A 76 11.61 0.26 2.31
C GLU A 76 11.18 -1.20 2.53
N VAL A 77 11.66 -1.85 3.60
CA VAL A 77 11.20 -3.19 4.00
C VAL A 77 9.70 -3.19 4.32
N ALA A 78 9.22 -2.22 5.09
CA ALA A 78 7.81 -2.09 5.42
C ALA A 78 6.95 -1.83 4.18
N SER A 79 7.38 -0.93 3.29
CA SER A 79 6.66 -0.62 2.05
C SER A 79 6.54 -1.83 1.14
N LYS A 80 7.65 -2.52 0.85
CA LYS A 80 7.62 -3.70 -0.03
C LYS A 80 6.74 -4.83 0.53
N THR A 81 6.70 -4.98 1.85
CA THR A 81 5.80 -5.94 2.50
C THR A 81 4.34 -5.55 2.28
N SER A 82 4.01 -4.27 2.47
CA SER A 82 2.67 -3.75 2.18
C SER A 82 2.28 -3.93 0.71
N ASP A 83 3.20 -3.64 -0.22
CA ASP A 83 2.94 -3.70 -1.66
C ASP A 83 2.73 -5.14 -2.14
N THR A 84 3.41 -6.11 -1.52
CA THR A 84 3.33 -7.53 -1.92
C THR A 84 2.19 -8.27 -1.22
N ALA A 85 1.93 -7.96 0.05
CA ALA A 85 1.04 -8.76 0.91
C ALA A 85 -0.15 -7.98 1.49
N GLY A 86 -0.16 -6.64 1.44
CA GLY A 86 -1.21 -5.79 1.99
C GLY A 86 -1.23 -5.65 3.53
N ASP A 87 -0.55 -6.53 4.26
CA ASP A 87 -0.43 -6.54 5.73
C ASP A 87 0.96 -7.03 6.17
N GLY A 88 1.26 -7.01 7.47
CA GLY A 88 2.50 -7.54 8.05
C GLY A 88 3.64 -6.52 8.13
N THR A 89 3.36 -5.25 7.85
CA THR A 89 4.35 -4.16 7.78
C THR A 89 5.07 -3.96 9.12
N THR A 90 4.31 -3.88 10.21
CA THR A 90 4.85 -3.79 11.59
C THR A 90 5.70 -5.00 11.95
N THR A 91 5.26 -6.21 11.58
CA THR A 91 6.01 -7.46 11.84
C THR A 91 7.34 -7.46 11.09
N ALA A 92 7.34 -7.07 9.81
CA ALA A 92 8.55 -6.97 9.01
C ALA A 92 9.54 -5.95 9.59
N THR A 93 9.06 -4.79 10.05
CA THR A 93 9.89 -3.78 10.72
C THR A 93 10.56 -4.30 11.99
N ILE A 94 9.82 -5.03 12.83
CA ILE A 94 10.34 -5.58 14.10
C ILE A 94 11.37 -6.69 13.82
N LEU A 95 11.09 -7.57 12.86
CA LEU A 95 12.03 -8.62 12.44
C LEU A 95 13.32 -8.00 11.86
N ALA A 96 13.19 -6.98 11.02
CA ALA A 96 14.34 -6.25 10.47
C ALA A 96 15.19 -5.63 11.59
N GLN A 97 14.56 -4.96 12.56
CA GLN A 97 15.25 -4.40 13.72
C GLN A 97 16.04 -5.48 14.48
N ALA A 98 15.41 -6.62 14.79
CA ALA A 98 16.04 -7.71 15.52
C ALA A 98 17.24 -8.30 14.77
N ILE A 99 17.08 -8.60 13.48
CA ILE A 99 18.13 -9.18 12.64
C ILE A 99 19.32 -8.22 12.51
N VAL A 100 19.06 -6.93 12.23
CA VAL A 100 20.12 -5.93 12.07
C VAL A 100 20.87 -5.71 13.39
N ARG A 101 20.16 -5.65 14.53
CA ARG A 101 20.78 -5.48 15.84
C ARG A 101 21.68 -6.65 16.22
N GLU A 102 21.19 -7.89 16.09
CA GLU A 102 21.99 -9.07 16.43
C GLU A 102 23.12 -9.29 15.42
N GLY A 103 22.89 -9.00 14.14
CA GLY A 103 23.94 -9.00 13.12
C GLY A 103 25.05 -7.98 13.43
N ALA A 104 24.71 -6.77 13.84
CA ALA A 104 25.68 -5.75 14.22
C ALA A 104 26.55 -6.19 15.41
N LYS A 105 25.97 -6.84 16.43
CA LYS A 105 26.70 -7.41 17.56
C LYS A 105 27.67 -8.52 17.12
N ALA A 106 27.21 -9.43 16.27
CA ALA A 106 28.03 -10.52 15.76
C ALA A 106 29.23 -10.01 14.94
N VAL A 107 29.01 -8.98 14.11
CA VAL A 107 30.08 -8.33 13.35
C VAL A 107 31.06 -7.59 14.28
N ALA A 108 30.56 -6.91 15.32
CA ALA A 108 31.42 -6.28 16.32
C ALA A 108 32.27 -7.30 17.09
N ALA A 109 31.80 -8.54 17.26
CA ALA A 109 32.55 -9.66 17.82
C ALA A 109 33.58 -10.27 16.85
N GLY A 110 33.75 -9.71 15.64
CA GLY A 110 34.74 -10.15 14.66
C GLY A 110 34.26 -11.24 13.69
N MET A 111 32.96 -11.58 13.70
CA MET A 111 32.41 -12.53 12.72
C MET A 111 32.35 -11.91 11.32
N ASN A 112 32.51 -12.74 10.29
CA ASN A 112 32.44 -12.31 8.90
C ASN A 112 30.99 -11.93 8.51
N PRO A 113 30.69 -10.67 8.13
CA PRO A 113 29.35 -10.24 7.73
C PRO A 113 28.75 -11.05 6.58
N MET A 114 29.57 -11.50 5.64
CA MET A 114 29.10 -12.26 4.48
C MET A 114 28.63 -13.66 4.87
N ASP A 115 29.32 -14.30 5.82
CA ASP A 115 28.94 -15.62 6.31
C ASP A 115 27.70 -15.54 7.21
N LEU A 116 27.59 -14.48 8.03
CA LEU A 116 26.37 -14.18 8.78
C LEU A 116 25.17 -14.03 7.85
N LYS A 117 25.29 -13.23 6.78
CA LYS A 117 24.24 -13.08 5.78
C LYS A 117 23.84 -14.43 5.17
N ARG A 118 24.80 -15.22 4.71
CA ARG A 118 24.52 -16.55 4.12
C ARG A 118 23.82 -17.48 5.11
N GLY A 119 24.18 -17.41 6.39
CA GLY A 119 23.52 -18.17 7.45
C GLY A 119 22.07 -17.74 7.67
N ILE A 120 21.82 -16.42 7.71
CA ILE A 120 20.47 -15.85 7.81
C ILE A 120 19.62 -16.25 6.61
N ASP A 121 20.15 -16.11 5.38
CA ASP A 121 19.43 -16.46 4.15
C ASP A 121 18.99 -17.95 4.18
N LYS A 122 19.90 -18.86 4.55
CA LYS A 122 19.58 -20.29 4.70
C LYS A 122 18.52 -20.57 5.78
N ALA A 123 18.57 -19.86 6.90
CA ALA A 123 17.59 -20.01 7.97
C ALA A 123 16.21 -19.51 7.53
N VAL A 124 16.15 -18.39 6.80
CA VAL A 124 14.91 -17.86 6.22
C VAL A 124 14.31 -18.86 5.24
N ASP A 125 15.10 -19.44 4.34
CA ASP A 125 14.61 -20.46 3.39
C ASP A 125 13.98 -21.66 4.10
N ALA A 126 14.64 -22.16 5.16
CA ALA A 126 14.13 -23.27 5.96
C ALA A 126 12.82 -22.92 6.68
N VAL A 127 12.74 -21.73 7.28
CA VAL A 127 11.52 -21.25 7.97
C VAL A 127 10.37 -21.06 6.98
N VAL A 128 10.63 -20.49 5.80
CA VAL A 128 9.61 -20.31 4.76
C VAL A 128 9.09 -21.66 4.27
N ALA A 129 9.97 -22.65 4.10
CA ALA A 129 9.56 -24.00 3.72
C ALA A 129 8.66 -24.64 4.79
N ASP A 130 9.05 -24.51 6.06
CA ASP A 130 8.27 -25.02 7.19
C ASP A 130 6.88 -24.33 7.30
N LEU A 131 6.84 -22.99 7.17
CA LEU A 131 5.58 -22.24 7.17
C LEU A 131 4.63 -22.68 6.05
N LYS A 132 5.16 -22.94 4.84
CA LYS A 132 4.37 -23.46 3.72
C LYS A 132 3.82 -24.86 4.00
N SER A 133 4.60 -25.71 4.69
CA SER A 133 4.16 -27.06 5.05
C SER A 133 3.04 -27.07 6.09
N ASN A 134 3.02 -26.07 6.97
CA ASN A 134 2.01 -25.89 8.01
C ASN A 134 0.81 -25.04 7.55
N ALA A 135 0.85 -24.47 6.34
CA ALA A 135 -0.20 -23.60 5.83
C ALA A 135 -1.48 -24.39 5.54
N ARG A 136 -2.61 -23.90 6.06
CA ARG A 136 -3.95 -24.41 5.76
C ARG A 136 -4.66 -23.50 4.76
N LYS A 137 -5.16 -24.06 3.68
CA LYS A 137 -6.00 -23.32 2.72
C LYS A 137 -7.31 -22.92 3.38
N VAL A 138 -7.67 -21.65 3.25
CA VAL A 138 -8.98 -21.11 3.62
C VAL A 138 -10.01 -21.62 2.64
N THR A 139 -11.07 -22.26 3.14
CA THR A 139 -12.09 -22.89 2.28
C THR A 139 -13.51 -22.52 2.66
N ARG A 140 -13.72 -22.06 3.89
CA ARG A 140 -15.05 -21.73 4.40
C ARG A 140 -15.20 -20.23 4.61
N ASN A 141 -16.42 -19.72 4.44
CA ASN A 141 -16.68 -18.28 4.58
C ASN A 141 -16.46 -17.77 6.01
N ASP A 142 -16.65 -18.60 7.03
CA ASP A 142 -16.34 -18.24 8.42
C ASP A 142 -14.84 -18.06 8.68
N GLU A 143 -13.99 -18.82 7.98
CA GLU A 143 -12.54 -18.63 8.03
C GLU A 143 -12.13 -17.30 7.38
N ILE A 144 -12.80 -16.89 6.29
CA ILE A 144 -12.61 -15.57 5.66
C ILE A 144 -13.00 -14.46 6.62
N ALA A 145 -14.18 -14.56 7.25
CA ALA A 145 -14.63 -13.59 8.24
C ALA A 145 -13.66 -13.48 9.42
N GLN A 146 -13.11 -14.62 9.89
CA GLN A 146 -12.13 -14.65 10.97
C GLN A 146 -10.84 -13.93 10.58
N VAL A 147 -10.30 -14.18 9.38
CA VAL A 147 -9.09 -13.49 8.88
C VAL A 147 -9.34 -11.99 8.75
N GLY A 148 -10.45 -11.61 8.13
CA GLY A 148 -10.84 -10.20 7.98
C GLY A 148 -10.97 -9.49 9.32
N ALA A 149 -11.61 -10.13 10.31
CA ALA A 149 -11.76 -9.57 11.64
C ALA A 149 -10.42 -9.40 12.38
N ILE A 150 -9.52 -10.38 12.28
CA ILE A 150 -8.20 -10.29 12.94
C ILE A 150 -7.37 -9.16 12.32
N SER A 151 -7.35 -9.05 10.99
CA SER A 151 -6.65 -7.96 10.29
C SER A 151 -7.30 -6.59 10.56
N ALA A 152 -8.60 -6.54 10.80
CA ALA A 152 -9.33 -5.33 11.21
C ALA A 152 -9.22 -5.03 12.72
N ASN A 153 -8.13 -5.43 13.39
CA ASN A 153 -7.90 -5.22 14.82
C ASN A 153 -8.97 -5.82 15.75
N GLY A 154 -9.57 -6.94 15.35
CA GLY A 154 -10.59 -7.66 16.13
C GLY A 154 -12.02 -7.19 15.87
N ASP A 155 -12.24 -6.41 14.81
CA ASP A 155 -13.57 -5.96 14.42
C ASP A 155 -14.34 -7.07 13.67
N ALA A 156 -15.27 -7.71 14.38
CA ALA A 156 -16.09 -8.79 13.84
C ALA A 156 -17.09 -8.31 12.78
N GLU A 157 -17.51 -7.04 12.83
CA GLU A 157 -18.45 -6.48 11.87
C GLU A 157 -17.77 -6.29 10.50
N ILE A 158 -16.55 -5.75 10.48
CA ILE A 158 -15.74 -5.63 9.26
C ILE A 158 -15.43 -7.00 8.66
N GLY A 159 -15.06 -7.98 9.49
CA GLY A 159 -14.84 -9.36 9.05
C GLY A 159 -16.08 -9.97 8.40
N ARG A 160 -17.27 -9.73 8.96
CA ARG A 160 -18.55 -10.18 8.39
C ARG A 160 -18.82 -9.51 7.04
N PHE A 161 -18.67 -8.19 6.93
CA PHE A 161 -18.89 -7.49 5.66
C PHE A 161 -17.97 -7.99 4.54
N LEU A 162 -16.69 -8.24 4.85
CA LEU A 162 -15.75 -8.82 3.90
C LEU A 162 -16.17 -10.22 3.43
N ALA A 163 -16.60 -11.08 4.34
CA ALA A 163 -17.07 -12.42 4.02
C ALA A 163 -18.36 -12.40 3.17
N GLU A 164 -19.31 -11.52 3.49
CA GLU A 164 -20.53 -11.33 2.70
C GLU A 164 -20.22 -10.76 1.30
N ALA A 165 -19.27 -9.82 1.20
CA ALA A 165 -18.83 -9.27 -0.07
C ALA A 165 -18.21 -10.37 -0.95
N MET A 166 -17.23 -11.11 -0.42
CA MET A 166 -16.56 -12.20 -1.13
C MET A 166 -17.50 -13.32 -1.54
N GLU A 167 -18.54 -13.62 -0.76
CA GLU A 167 -19.55 -14.61 -1.13
C GLU A 167 -20.40 -14.15 -2.34
N LYS A 168 -20.70 -12.85 -2.43
CA LYS A 168 -21.49 -12.29 -3.54
C LYS A 168 -20.66 -12.09 -4.81
N VAL A 169 -19.44 -11.57 -4.71
CA VAL A 169 -18.58 -11.28 -5.89
C VAL A 169 -17.67 -12.44 -6.29
N GLY A 170 -17.53 -13.45 -5.44
CA GLY A 170 -16.57 -14.55 -5.60
C GLY A 170 -15.16 -14.19 -5.12
N ASN A 171 -14.30 -15.20 -4.98
CA ASN A 171 -12.94 -15.02 -4.44
C ASN A 171 -12.02 -14.16 -5.31
N GLU A 172 -12.34 -14.01 -6.59
CA GLU A 172 -11.60 -13.18 -7.56
C GLU A 172 -12.39 -11.92 -7.96
N GLY A 173 -13.47 -11.62 -7.23
CA GLY A 173 -14.28 -10.43 -7.46
C GLY A 173 -13.60 -9.15 -6.98
N VAL A 174 -14.05 -8.02 -7.51
CA VAL A 174 -13.53 -6.70 -7.16
C VAL A 174 -14.30 -6.16 -5.96
N ILE A 175 -13.56 -5.73 -4.93
CA ILE A 175 -14.13 -5.09 -3.73
C ILE A 175 -13.51 -3.70 -3.62
N THR A 176 -14.35 -2.68 -3.54
CA THR A 176 -13.94 -1.29 -3.30
C THR A 176 -14.48 -0.82 -1.95
N VAL A 177 -13.75 0.09 -1.32
CA VAL A 177 -14.15 0.71 -0.05
C VAL A 177 -14.27 2.21 -0.26
N GLU A 178 -15.40 2.78 0.13
CA GLU A 178 -15.70 4.21 0.01
C GLU A 178 -16.15 4.78 1.35
N GLU A 179 -15.91 6.08 1.55
CA GLU A 179 -16.36 6.79 2.74
C GLU A 179 -17.85 7.12 2.62
N ALA A 180 -18.65 6.59 3.54
CA ALA A 180 -20.07 6.90 3.62
C ALA A 180 -20.31 8.27 4.23
N LYS A 181 -21.40 8.95 3.80
CA LYS A 181 -21.88 10.19 4.45
C LYS A 181 -22.65 9.91 5.74
N THR A 182 -23.08 8.68 5.94
CA THR A 182 -23.83 8.20 7.10
C THR A 182 -22.89 7.56 8.12
N ALA A 183 -23.39 7.33 9.33
CA ALA A 183 -22.63 6.63 10.38
C ALA A 183 -22.67 5.11 10.25
N GLU A 184 -23.53 4.59 9.36
CA GLU A 184 -23.70 3.16 9.15
C GLU A 184 -22.79 2.67 8.03
N THR A 185 -22.20 1.49 8.22
CA THR A 185 -21.42 0.82 7.17
C THR A 185 -22.36 -0.04 6.34
N GLU A 186 -22.38 0.16 5.03
CA GLU A 186 -23.26 -0.55 4.11
C GLU A 186 -22.44 -1.37 3.10
N LEU A 187 -22.98 -2.52 2.71
CA LEU A 187 -22.43 -3.35 1.63
C LEU A 187 -23.36 -3.25 0.42
N GLU A 188 -22.93 -2.49 -0.58
CA GLU A 188 -23.60 -2.40 -1.87
C GLU A 188 -22.90 -3.32 -2.88
N VAL A 189 -23.68 -4.15 -3.56
CA VAL A 189 -23.18 -4.96 -4.69
C VAL A 189 -23.69 -4.35 -5.96
N VAL A 190 -22.79 -3.74 -6.71
CA VAL A 190 -23.04 -3.23 -8.04
C VAL A 190 -22.57 -4.24 -9.08
N GLU A 191 -23.45 -4.59 -10.01
CA GLU A 191 -23.06 -5.35 -11.19
C GLU A 191 -22.28 -4.41 -12.12
N GLY A 192 -20.98 -4.70 -12.30
CA GLY A 192 -20.09 -3.85 -13.07
C GLY A 192 -18.83 -4.59 -13.50
N MET A 193 -17.91 -3.84 -14.11
CA MET A 193 -16.64 -4.37 -14.60
C MET A 193 -15.53 -3.38 -14.27
N GLN A 194 -14.40 -3.90 -13.79
CA GLN A 194 -13.16 -3.15 -13.63
C GLN A 194 -12.07 -3.79 -14.51
N PHE A 195 -11.22 -2.97 -15.10
CA PHE A 195 -10.04 -3.41 -15.85
C PHE A 195 -8.86 -2.50 -15.48
N ASP A 196 -7.64 -3.02 -15.57
CA ASP A 196 -6.40 -2.34 -15.14
C ASP A 196 -5.93 -1.28 -16.15
N ARG A 197 -6.77 -0.29 -16.43
CA ARG A 197 -6.42 0.92 -17.19
C ARG A 197 -6.98 2.16 -16.50
N GLY A 198 -6.13 3.17 -16.34
CA GLY A 198 -6.50 4.47 -15.77
C GLY A 198 -6.75 5.53 -16.84
N TYR A 199 -6.94 6.77 -16.39
CA TYR A 199 -7.03 7.94 -17.27
C TYR A 199 -5.66 8.29 -17.90
N LEU A 200 -5.67 8.71 -19.17
CA LEU A 200 -4.44 9.09 -19.89
C LEU A 200 -3.85 10.43 -19.43
N SER A 201 -4.71 11.33 -18.94
CA SER A 201 -4.34 12.67 -18.53
C SER A 201 -4.86 12.97 -17.12
N PRO A 202 -4.03 13.51 -16.20
CA PRO A 202 -4.46 13.95 -14.88
C PRO A 202 -5.53 15.05 -14.91
N TYR A 203 -5.68 15.74 -16.04
CA TYR A 203 -6.71 16.77 -16.21
C TYR A 203 -8.14 16.21 -16.22
N PHE A 204 -8.31 14.89 -16.35
CA PHE A 204 -9.62 14.26 -16.26
C PHE A 204 -10.13 14.09 -14.82
N ILE A 205 -9.30 14.32 -13.81
CA ILE A 205 -9.67 14.15 -12.40
C ILE A 205 -10.78 15.13 -12.03
N THR A 206 -11.94 14.60 -11.64
CA THR A 206 -13.08 15.38 -11.15
C THR A 206 -13.08 15.48 -9.63
N ASN A 207 -12.57 14.46 -8.94
CA ASN A 207 -12.40 14.43 -7.50
C ASN A 207 -10.92 14.54 -7.13
N GLN A 208 -10.46 15.76 -6.81
CA GLN A 208 -9.05 16.03 -6.48
C GLN A 208 -8.61 15.40 -5.14
N ASP A 209 -9.54 15.21 -4.20
CA ASP A 209 -9.22 14.62 -2.90
C ASP A 209 -8.90 13.13 -3.03
N LYS A 210 -9.70 12.41 -3.83
CA LYS A 210 -9.52 10.97 -4.07
C LYS A 210 -8.61 10.66 -5.27
N MET A 211 -8.21 11.68 -6.04
CA MET A 211 -7.51 11.54 -7.33
C MET A 211 -8.25 10.58 -8.28
N ARG A 212 -9.57 10.78 -8.45
CA ARG A 212 -10.46 9.92 -9.25
C ARG A 212 -11.28 10.70 -10.27
N VAL A 213 -11.72 10.00 -11.30
CA VAL A 213 -12.70 10.47 -12.28
C VAL A 213 -14.04 9.82 -11.96
N GLU A 214 -14.96 10.61 -11.44
CA GLU A 214 -16.35 10.22 -11.12
C GLU A 214 -17.28 10.82 -12.19
N LEU A 215 -18.01 9.96 -12.90
CA LEU A 215 -18.97 10.35 -13.95
C LEU A 215 -20.34 9.76 -13.63
N GLU A 216 -21.39 10.58 -13.60
CA GLU A 216 -22.78 10.13 -13.39
C GLU A 216 -23.47 9.85 -14.73
N GLU A 217 -24.08 8.66 -14.87
CA GLU A 217 -24.76 8.18 -16.08
C GLU A 217 -24.04 8.50 -17.41
N PRO A 218 -22.74 8.17 -17.56
CA PRO A 218 -22.00 8.54 -18.77
C PRO A 218 -22.42 7.70 -19.98
N TYR A 219 -22.31 8.29 -21.16
CA TYR A 219 -22.21 7.49 -22.39
C TYR A 219 -20.85 6.81 -22.45
N VAL A 220 -20.80 5.59 -22.97
CA VAL A 220 -19.55 4.83 -23.14
C VAL A 220 -19.29 4.63 -24.63
N LEU A 221 -18.27 5.28 -25.16
CA LEU A 221 -17.77 5.06 -26.52
C LEU A 221 -16.70 3.97 -26.48
N ILE A 222 -16.95 2.85 -27.16
CA ILE A 222 -15.98 1.77 -27.32
C ILE A 222 -15.45 1.79 -28.75
N HIS A 223 -14.14 1.95 -28.91
CA HIS A 223 -13.47 1.99 -30.20
C HIS A 223 -12.29 1.01 -30.23
N GLU A 224 -12.19 0.17 -31.26
CA GLU A 224 -11.15 -0.88 -31.30
C GLU A 224 -9.75 -0.35 -31.64
N LYS A 225 -9.66 0.80 -32.32
CA LYS A 225 -8.39 1.34 -32.86
C LYS A 225 -7.91 2.56 -32.07
N LYS A 226 -6.70 3.02 -32.40
CA LYS A 226 -6.17 4.30 -31.91
C LYS A 226 -6.96 5.50 -32.44
N LEU A 227 -7.22 6.45 -31.56
CA LEU A 227 -7.83 7.74 -31.86
C LEU A 227 -6.77 8.83 -31.84
N SER A 228 -6.40 9.33 -33.02
CA SER A 228 -5.38 10.38 -33.19
C SER A 228 -5.92 11.71 -33.74
N ASN A 229 -7.10 11.69 -34.39
CA ASN A 229 -7.69 12.85 -35.05
C ASN A 229 -9.05 13.22 -34.42
N LEU A 230 -9.19 14.49 -34.02
CA LEU A 230 -10.40 15.05 -33.43
C LEU A 230 -11.61 15.04 -34.38
N GLN A 231 -11.40 15.19 -35.70
CA GLN A 231 -12.50 15.27 -36.68
C GLN A 231 -13.40 14.03 -36.67
N ALA A 232 -12.84 12.85 -36.43
CA ALA A 232 -13.60 11.60 -36.36
C ALA A 232 -14.50 11.54 -35.12
N MET A 233 -14.19 12.30 -34.07
CA MET A 233 -14.95 12.31 -32.82
C MET A 233 -15.98 13.45 -32.73
N LEU A 234 -15.84 14.50 -33.53
CA LEU A 234 -16.71 15.69 -33.46
C LEU A 234 -18.22 15.35 -33.42
N PRO A 235 -18.76 14.48 -34.29
CA PRO A 235 -20.20 14.18 -34.26
C PRO A 235 -20.63 13.51 -32.95
N VAL A 236 -19.77 12.70 -32.35
CA VAL A 236 -20.05 11.99 -31.09
C VAL A 236 -19.96 12.95 -29.91
N LEU A 237 -18.96 13.82 -29.90
CA LEU A 237 -18.81 14.85 -28.88
C LEU A 237 -19.97 15.85 -28.91
N GLU A 238 -20.40 16.28 -30.09
CA GLU A 238 -21.57 17.16 -30.25
C GLU A 238 -22.85 16.52 -29.71
N ALA A 239 -23.07 15.23 -30.00
CA ALA A 239 -24.20 14.48 -29.46
C ALA A 239 -24.15 14.35 -27.94
N ALA A 240 -22.95 14.10 -27.37
CA ALA A 240 -22.77 14.04 -25.92
C ALA A 240 -23.06 15.41 -25.26
N VAL A 241 -22.55 16.50 -25.82
CA VAL A 241 -22.81 17.87 -25.33
C VAL A 241 -24.29 18.22 -25.40
N GLN A 242 -24.99 17.88 -26.50
CA GLN A 242 -26.43 18.12 -26.63
C GLN A 242 -27.25 17.37 -25.59
N SER A 243 -26.82 16.17 -25.20
CA SER A 243 -27.49 15.36 -24.18
C SER A 243 -27.23 15.84 -22.75
N GLY A 244 -26.22 16.70 -22.53
CA GLY A 244 -25.78 17.15 -21.22
C GLY A 244 -25.18 16.06 -20.33
N LYS A 245 -24.99 14.84 -20.85
CA LYS A 245 -24.40 13.72 -20.11
C LYS A 245 -22.89 13.60 -20.36
N PRO A 246 -22.10 13.15 -19.37
CA PRO A 246 -20.67 12.90 -19.55
C PRO A 246 -20.39 11.78 -20.57
N LEU A 247 -19.18 11.72 -21.11
CA LEU A 247 -18.73 10.70 -22.06
C LEU A 247 -17.43 10.04 -21.58
N LEU A 248 -17.44 8.71 -21.48
CA LEU A 248 -16.27 7.87 -21.27
C LEU A 248 -15.84 7.26 -22.60
N ILE A 249 -14.57 7.41 -22.95
CA ILE A 249 -13.99 6.86 -24.19
C ILE A 249 -13.03 5.72 -23.84
N ILE A 250 -13.29 4.53 -24.38
CA ILE A 250 -12.44 3.35 -24.27
C ILE A 250 -11.94 3.01 -25.67
N ALA A 251 -10.64 3.20 -25.90
CA ALA A 251 -9.98 2.92 -27.17
C ALA A 251 -8.66 2.15 -26.97
N GLU A 252 -8.04 1.68 -28.06
CA GLU A 252 -6.67 1.12 -27.99
C GLU A 252 -5.68 2.15 -27.42
N ASP A 253 -5.80 3.40 -27.88
CA ASP A 253 -4.99 4.54 -27.46
C ASP A 253 -5.68 5.85 -27.87
N VAL A 254 -5.44 6.95 -27.14
CA VAL A 254 -5.88 8.30 -27.52
C VAL A 254 -4.67 9.22 -27.51
N GLU A 255 -4.31 9.73 -28.68
CA GLU A 255 -3.05 10.45 -28.89
C GLU A 255 -3.23 11.70 -29.76
N GLY A 256 -2.20 12.56 -29.80
CA GLY A 256 -2.16 13.73 -30.68
C GLY A 256 -3.25 14.76 -30.38
N GLU A 257 -3.90 15.27 -31.43
CA GLU A 257 -4.96 16.30 -31.34
C GLU A 257 -6.23 15.79 -30.65
N ALA A 258 -6.42 14.48 -30.54
CA ALA A 258 -7.57 13.92 -29.84
C ALA A 258 -7.44 13.96 -28.31
N LEU A 259 -6.20 14.01 -27.79
CA LEU A 259 -5.92 14.10 -26.35
C LEU A 259 -5.65 15.54 -25.87
N ALA A 260 -5.13 16.39 -26.75
CA ALA A 260 -4.76 17.79 -26.47
C ALA A 260 -5.99 18.70 -26.31
#